data_AF-A0A960TX99-F1
#
_entry.id   AF-A0A960TX99-F1
#
_cell.length_a   1.000
_cell.length_b   1.000
_cell.length_c   1.000
_cell.angle_alpha   90.00
_cell.angle_beta   90.00
_cell.angle_gamma   90.00
#
_symmetry.space_group_name_H-M   'P 1'
#
loop_
_entity.id
_entity.type
_entity.pdbx_description
1 polymer ?
#
loop_
_entity_poly.entity_id
_entity_poly.type
_entity_poly.pdbx_seq_one_letter_code
_entity_poly.pdbx_strand_id
1 'polypeptide(L)'
;MPRHRPPRSSFPVSSCDCNDCRAACTNSPGWFMPWEVLRLAKHLDLSVEDCFRKHLAVGVTHMPDGSQRHGVMPHKLRDGKKPGSVWTLGELSVPGRCSFFDRGLCTIHTVRPWECARMIHGPAHKATKLRQEVVAQWDDDALRPYAEWTKRRLFGSAPKPRAQQRPRRTRNKDDQR
;
A
#
# COMPACT_ATOMS: atom_id res chain seq x y z
N MET A 1 15.56 18.64 -13.12
CA MET A 1 14.98 17.64 -12.20
C MET A 1 14.84 18.25 -10.82
N PRO A 2 13.62 18.41 -10.27
CA PRO A 2 13.42 18.97 -8.94
C PRO A 2 14.06 18.05 -7.89
N ARG A 3 14.96 18.61 -7.07
CA ARG A 3 15.57 17.90 -5.95
C ARG A 3 14.53 17.82 -4.83
N HIS A 4 13.77 16.72 -4.79
CA HIS A 4 12.88 16.43 -3.68
C HIS A 4 13.74 16.22 -2.43
N ARG A 5 13.85 17.26 -1.58
CA ARG A 5 14.51 17.13 -0.29
C ARG A 5 13.57 16.30 0.60
N PRO A 6 13.97 15.09 1.04
CA PRO A 6 13.12 14.33 1.94
C PRO A 6 12.91 15.14 3.22
N PRO A 7 11.70 15.18 3.78
CA PRO A 7 11.47 15.84 5.06
C PRO A 7 12.40 15.22 6.10
N ARG A 8 13.08 16.07 6.87
CA ARG A 8 13.85 15.63 8.05
C ARG A 8 12.84 15.13 9.09
N SER A 9 12.55 13.83 9.10
CA SER A 9 11.67 13.25 10.11
C SER A 9 12.39 13.21 11.46
N SER A 10 11.97 14.06 12.39
CA SER A 10 12.46 14.16 13.78
C SER A 10 11.93 13.07 14.72
N PHE A 11 11.42 11.96 14.18
CA PHE A 11 10.90 10.87 15.01
C PHE A 11 12.00 9.83 15.22
N PRO A 12 12.29 9.42 16.46
CA PRO A 12 13.16 8.27 16.69
C PRO A 12 12.53 7.07 15.98
N VAL A 13 13.29 6.46 15.08
CA VAL A 13 12.95 5.19 14.44
C VAL A 13 13.02 4.14 15.53
N SER A 14 12.03 4.09 16.42
CA SER A 14 12.00 3.06 17.45
C SER A 14 11.85 1.72 16.73
N SER A 15 12.89 0.92 16.87
CA SER A 15 12.92 -0.48 16.51
C SER A 15 12.25 -1.24 17.66
N CYS A 16 10.97 -1.56 17.56
CA CYS A 16 10.45 -2.62 18.42
C CYS A 16 10.30 -3.91 17.62
N ASP A 17 10.86 -4.97 18.16
CA ASP A 17 10.55 -6.36 17.87
C ASP A 17 9.30 -6.83 18.63
N CYS A 18 8.51 -5.87 19.12
CA CYS A 18 7.23 -6.03 19.79
C CYS A 18 6.25 -6.87 18.96
N ASN A 19 5.29 -7.48 19.65
CA ASN A 19 4.29 -8.35 19.04
C ASN A 19 3.45 -7.62 17.96
N ASP A 20 3.19 -6.32 18.13
CA ASP A 20 2.44 -5.52 17.15
C ASP A 20 3.19 -5.36 15.82
N CYS A 21 4.51 -5.10 15.87
CA CYS A 21 5.35 -5.05 14.67
C CYS A 21 5.36 -6.40 13.94
N ARG A 22 5.52 -7.49 14.70
CA ARG A 22 5.52 -8.85 14.14
C ARG A 22 4.16 -9.17 13.53
N ALA A 23 3.08 -8.83 14.20
CA ALA A 23 1.71 -9.00 13.70
C ALA A 23 1.43 -8.17 12.44
N ALA A 24 1.90 -6.93 12.36
CA ALA A 24 1.79 -6.14 11.13
C ALA A 24 2.53 -6.82 9.97
N CYS A 25 3.74 -7.34 10.22
CA CYS A 25 4.53 -8.07 9.23
C CYS A 25 3.89 -9.40 8.78
N THR A 26 3.01 -10.01 9.57
CA THR A 26 2.32 -11.26 9.18
C THR A 26 0.95 -11.03 8.53
N ASN A 27 0.43 -9.80 8.56
CA ASN A 27 -0.92 -9.48 8.05
C ASN A 27 -0.93 -8.52 6.86
N SER A 28 -0.32 -7.34 7.02
CA SER A 28 -0.40 -6.25 6.05
C SER A 28 0.89 -5.42 6.08
N PRO A 29 1.82 -5.62 5.12
CA PRO A 29 3.02 -4.82 5.06
C PRO A 29 2.66 -3.37 4.77
N GLY A 30 3.49 -2.47 5.29
CA GLY A 30 3.34 -1.04 5.07
C GLY A 30 3.70 -0.62 3.65
N TRP A 31 3.24 0.55 3.24
CA TRP A 31 3.39 1.09 1.90
C TRP A 31 4.55 2.09 1.86
N PHE A 32 5.28 2.08 0.74
CA PHE A 32 6.41 2.95 0.50
C PHE A 32 5.95 4.30 -0.05
N MET A 33 6.66 5.36 0.35
CA MET A 33 6.64 6.62 -0.41
C MET A 33 7.40 6.43 -1.74
N PRO A 34 7.14 7.23 -2.79
CA PRO A 34 7.78 7.06 -4.09
C PRO A 34 9.32 6.96 -4.05
N TRP A 35 9.97 7.85 -3.29
CA TRP A 35 11.43 7.88 -3.17
C TRP A 35 12.02 6.75 -2.30
N GLU A 36 11.21 6.08 -1.47
CA GLU A 36 11.70 5.00 -0.60
C GLU A 36 11.99 3.72 -1.36
N VAL A 37 11.35 3.49 -2.51
CA VAL A 37 11.63 2.32 -3.35
C VAL A 37 13.07 2.36 -3.87
N LEU A 38 13.56 3.54 -4.25
CA LEU A 38 14.97 3.72 -4.63
C LEU A 38 15.92 3.43 -3.46
N ARG A 39 15.58 3.88 -2.25
CA ARG A 39 16.36 3.61 -1.04
C ARG A 39 16.42 2.12 -0.73
N LEU A 40 15.29 1.41 -0.87
CA LEU A 40 15.23 -0.03 -0.71
C LEU A 40 16.06 -0.76 -1.77
N ALA A 41 15.91 -0.40 -3.04
CA ALA A 41 16.66 -1.03 -4.13
C ALA A 41 18.18 -0.90 -3.92
N LYS A 42 18.64 0.30 -3.53
CA LYS A 42 20.04 0.53 -3.14
C LYS A 42 20.47 -0.32 -1.94
N HIS A 43 19.62 -0.46 -0.93
CA HIS A 43 19.92 -1.27 0.26
C HIS A 43 20.07 -2.76 -0.06
N LEU A 44 19.33 -3.26 -1.05
CA LEU A 44 19.37 -4.65 -1.49
C LEU A 44 20.40 -4.92 -2.60
N ASP A 45 21.13 -3.88 -3.04
CA ASP A 45 22.02 -3.93 -4.20
C ASP A 45 21.33 -4.45 -5.47
N LEU A 46 20.14 -3.90 -5.74
CA LEU A 46 19.32 -4.23 -6.91
C LEU A 46 18.98 -2.99 -7.71
N SER A 47 18.69 -3.18 -9.00
CA SER A 47 17.95 -2.19 -9.78
C SER A 47 16.54 -2.02 -9.19
N VAL A 48 15.89 -0.88 -9.44
CA VAL A 48 14.49 -0.66 -9.00
C VAL A 48 13.56 -1.69 -9.61
N GLU A 49 13.80 -2.07 -10.86
CA GLU A 49 13.02 -3.09 -11.56
C GLU A 49 13.19 -4.47 -10.92
N ASP A 50 14.43 -4.91 -10.65
CA ASP A 50 14.69 -6.19 -10.01
C ASP A 50 14.14 -6.23 -8.59
N CYS A 51 14.30 -5.13 -7.84
CA CYS A 51 13.69 -4.97 -6.52
C CYS A 51 12.17 -5.17 -6.59
N PHE A 52 11.53 -4.56 -7.59
CA PHE A 52 10.09 -4.72 -7.81
C PHE A 52 9.71 -6.16 -8.15
N ARG A 53 10.35 -6.76 -9.15
CA ARG A 53 10.07 -8.12 -9.64
C ARG A 53 10.33 -9.21 -8.60
N LYS A 54 11.25 -8.98 -7.65
CA LYS A 54 11.63 -9.97 -6.63
C LYS A 54 10.93 -9.77 -5.29
N HIS A 55 10.58 -8.54 -4.92
CA HIS A 55 10.19 -8.25 -3.54
C HIS A 55 8.97 -7.35 -3.35
N LEU A 56 8.47 -6.69 -4.40
CA LEU A 56 7.40 -5.70 -4.24
C LEU A 56 6.13 -6.10 -4.99
N ALA A 57 5.07 -5.36 -4.71
CA ALA A 57 3.82 -5.41 -5.42
C ALA A 57 3.22 -4.00 -5.49
N VAL A 58 2.32 -3.79 -6.43
CA VAL A 58 1.46 -2.60 -6.44
C VAL A 58 0.15 -2.96 -5.77
N GLY A 59 -0.23 -2.25 -4.71
CA GLY A 59 -1.52 -2.38 -4.06
C GLY A 59 -2.51 -1.32 -4.52
N VAL A 60 -3.81 -1.57 -4.30
CA VAL A 60 -4.91 -0.61 -4.47
C VAL A 60 -5.49 -0.21 -3.10
N THR A 61 -5.87 1.05 -2.92
CA THR A 61 -6.64 1.51 -1.77
C THR A 61 -7.76 2.47 -2.16
N HIS A 62 -8.80 2.58 -1.31
CA HIS A 62 -9.89 3.54 -1.50
C HIS A 62 -9.53 4.90 -0.90
N MET A 63 -9.84 5.95 -1.64
CA MET A 63 -9.74 7.33 -1.21
C MET A 63 -11.09 7.84 -0.66
N PRO A 64 -11.10 8.90 0.17
CA PRO A 64 -12.33 9.46 0.73
C PRO A 64 -13.34 9.94 -0.33
N ASP A 65 -12.87 10.35 -1.50
CA ASP A 65 -13.70 10.77 -2.65
C ASP A 65 -14.33 9.58 -3.41
N GLY A 66 -14.08 8.34 -2.97
CA GLY A 66 -14.54 7.12 -3.60
C GLY A 66 -13.68 6.65 -4.77
N SER A 67 -12.62 7.36 -5.13
CA SER A 67 -11.65 6.90 -6.12
C SER A 67 -10.76 5.77 -5.56
N GLN A 68 -10.09 5.06 -6.47
CA GLN A 68 -9.07 4.08 -6.12
C GLN A 68 -7.71 4.62 -6.53
N ARG A 69 -6.72 4.49 -5.63
CA ARG A 69 -5.34 4.86 -5.90
C ARG A 69 -4.41 3.68 -5.66
N HIS A 70 -3.28 3.71 -6.35
CA HIS A 70 -2.26 2.68 -6.29
C HIS A 70 -1.03 3.18 -5.53
N GLY A 71 -0.24 2.23 -5.05
CA GLY A 71 1.02 2.50 -4.38
C GLY A 71 1.83 1.22 -4.24
N VAL A 72 3.13 1.37 -3.98
CA VAL A 72 4.04 0.23 -3.92
C VAL A 72 4.21 -0.23 -2.48
N MET A 73 4.17 -1.55 -2.29
CA MET A 73 4.34 -2.20 -0.99
C MET A 73 5.24 -3.44 -1.11
N PRO A 74 5.83 -3.92 -0.01
CA PRO A 74 6.42 -5.25 0.02
C PRO A 74 5.42 -6.31 -0.43
N HIS A 75 5.90 -7.27 -1.21
CA HIS A 75 5.11 -8.43 -1.58
C HIS A 75 4.72 -9.23 -0.33
N LYS A 76 3.46 -9.70 -0.27
CA LYS A 76 3.04 -10.67 0.74
C LYS A 76 3.25 -12.08 0.17
N LEU A 77 4.00 -12.89 0.90
CA LEU A 77 4.14 -14.32 0.68
C LEU A 77 2.80 -14.99 0.97
N ARG A 78 2.14 -15.41 -0.10
CA ARG A 78 0.87 -16.15 -0.10
C ARG A 78 0.82 -17.02 -1.35
N ASP A 79 0.12 -18.14 -1.26
CA ASP A 79 0.00 -19.12 -2.34
C ASP A 79 -0.39 -18.50 -3.69
N GLY A 80 0.43 -18.80 -4.71
CA GLY A 80 0.14 -18.53 -6.12
C GLY A 80 0.38 -17.10 -6.61
N LYS A 81 0.59 -16.11 -5.73
CA LYS A 81 0.91 -14.75 -6.16
C LYS A 81 2.42 -14.54 -6.22
N LYS A 82 2.88 -14.02 -7.37
CA LYS A 82 4.29 -13.68 -7.57
C LYS A 82 4.52 -12.20 -7.23
N PRO A 83 5.73 -11.81 -6.77
CA PRO A 83 6.12 -10.42 -6.73
C PRO A 83 6.09 -9.77 -8.12
N GLY A 84 6.15 -8.46 -8.19
CA GLY A 84 5.99 -7.70 -9.43
C GLY A 84 4.57 -7.70 -9.99
N SER A 85 3.56 -7.91 -9.13
CA SER A 85 2.14 -7.98 -9.52
C SER A 85 1.29 -6.84 -8.95
N VAL A 86 0.09 -6.67 -9.48
CA VAL A 86 -0.92 -5.72 -8.98
C VAL A 86 -1.95 -6.47 -8.13
N TRP A 87 -2.26 -5.92 -6.96
CA TRP A 87 -3.12 -6.52 -5.95
C TRP A 87 -4.39 -5.68 -5.79
N THR A 88 -5.53 -6.33 -5.99
CA THR A 88 -6.85 -5.78 -5.73
C THR A 88 -7.12 -5.64 -4.24
N LEU A 89 -8.15 -4.87 -3.89
CA LEU A 89 -8.56 -4.69 -2.49
C LEU A 89 -8.90 -6.01 -1.79
N GLY A 90 -9.61 -6.92 -2.47
CA GLY A 90 -9.96 -8.23 -1.93
C GLY A 90 -8.74 -9.13 -1.73
N GLU A 91 -7.70 -8.97 -2.55
CA GLU A 91 -6.43 -9.70 -2.36
C GLU A 91 -5.63 -9.12 -1.19
N LEU A 92 -5.64 -7.79 -1.03
CA LEU A 92 -4.96 -7.10 0.06
C LEU A 92 -5.60 -7.35 1.43
N SER A 93 -6.91 -7.60 1.50
CA SER A 93 -7.61 -7.91 2.75
C SER A 93 -7.28 -9.30 3.30
N VAL A 94 -6.71 -10.19 2.49
CA VAL A 94 -6.27 -11.49 2.98
C VAL A 94 -4.92 -11.35 3.69
N PRO A 95 -4.77 -11.89 4.91
CA PRO A 95 -3.49 -11.94 5.61
C PRO A 95 -2.40 -12.63 4.80
N GLY A 96 -1.15 -12.24 5.03
CA GLY A 96 0.01 -12.84 4.39
C GLY A 96 1.31 -12.27 4.94
N ARG A 97 2.33 -13.12 5.03
CA ARG A 97 3.63 -12.75 5.59
C ARG A 97 4.37 -11.81 4.63
N CYS A 98 4.87 -10.69 5.13
CA CYS A 98 5.74 -9.80 4.38
C CYS A 98 6.98 -10.56 3.89
N SER A 99 7.36 -10.36 2.62
CA SER A 99 8.56 -10.97 2.02
C SER A 99 9.88 -10.62 2.71
N PHE A 100 9.91 -9.53 3.48
CA PHE A 100 11.07 -9.13 4.28
C PHE A 100 10.96 -9.51 5.76
N PHE A 101 9.97 -10.30 6.16
CA PHE A 101 9.85 -10.80 7.53
C PHE A 101 10.41 -12.21 7.62
N ASP A 102 11.63 -12.34 8.14
CA ASP A 102 12.32 -13.61 8.30
C ASP A 102 12.67 -13.87 9.76
N ARG A 103 12.48 -15.10 10.23
CA ARG A 103 12.80 -15.54 11.60
C ARG A 103 12.33 -14.57 12.71
N GLY A 104 11.15 -13.99 12.53
CA GLY A 104 10.56 -13.07 13.50
C GLY A 104 11.07 -11.63 13.43
N LEU A 105 11.90 -11.29 12.44
CA LEU A 105 12.53 -9.98 12.29
C LEU A 105 12.31 -9.39 10.90
N CYS A 106 12.27 -8.06 10.82
CA CYS A 106 12.22 -7.34 9.55
C CYS A 106 13.64 -7.17 9.00
N THR A 107 13.95 -7.78 7.85
CA THR A 107 15.29 -7.74 7.24
C THR A 107 15.64 -6.39 6.63
N ILE A 108 14.64 -5.56 6.30
CA ILE A 108 14.83 -4.23 5.72
C ILE A 108 14.58 -3.11 6.74
N HIS A 109 14.75 -3.39 8.03
CA HIS A 109 14.32 -2.51 9.12
C HIS A 109 14.79 -1.05 8.97
N THR A 110 16.04 -0.85 8.57
CA THR A 110 16.66 0.48 8.40
C THR A 110 16.09 1.28 7.22
N VAL A 111 15.48 0.60 6.25
CA VAL A 111 14.87 1.21 5.06
C VAL A 111 13.39 0.86 4.92
N ARG A 112 12.75 0.43 6.01
CA ARG A 112 11.36 -0.02 6.08
C ARG A 112 10.40 1.03 5.48
N PRO A 113 9.21 0.61 4.98
CA PRO A 113 8.23 1.54 4.46
C PRO A 113 7.85 2.62 5.47
N TRP A 114 7.59 3.84 5.00
CA TRP A 114 7.15 4.94 5.85
C TRP A 114 5.90 4.59 6.67
N GLU A 115 4.93 3.88 6.07
CA GLU A 115 3.74 3.42 6.80
C GLU A 115 4.14 2.50 7.96
N CYS A 116 5.05 1.53 7.74
CA CYS A 116 5.59 0.69 8.81
C CYS A 116 6.27 1.53 9.88
N ALA A 117 7.05 2.56 9.52
CA ALA A 117 7.73 3.37 10.51
C ALA A 117 6.78 4.19 11.40
N ARG A 118 5.55 4.47 10.96
CA ARG A 118 4.56 5.28 11.69
C ARG A 118 3.42 4.48 12.33
N MET A 119 3.12 3.28 11.82
CA MET A 119 1.99 2.48 12.28
C MET A 119 2.20 1.90 13.69
N ILE A 120 3.44 1.84 14.19
CA ILE A 120 3.86 0.89 15.23
C ILE A 120 3.20 1.10 16.61
N HIS A 121 2.55 2.22 16.92
CA HIS A 121 1.81 2.40 18.20
C HIS A 121 0.52 3.24 18.06
N GLY A 122 -0.15 3.17 16.92
CA GLY A 122 -1.35 3.96 16.63
C GLY A 122 -2.64 3.13 16.58
N PRO A 123 -3.81 3.70 16.93
CA PRO A 123 -5.10 3.08 16.64
C PRO A 123 -5.27 2.71 15.15
N ALA A 124 -5.97 1.61 14.86
CA ALA A 124 -6.16 1.10 13.49
C ALA A 124 -6.73 2.13 12.49
N HIS A 125 -7.60 3.04 12.93
CA HIS A 125 -8.12 4.11 12.05
C HIS A 125 -7.01 5.04 11.52
N LYS A 126 -5.90 5.19 12.27
CA LYS A 126 -4.74 5.93 11.80
C LYS A 126 -4.02 5.21 10.66
N ALA A 127 -4.05 3.88 10.60
CA ALA A 127 -3.41 3.12 9.53
C ALA A 127 -4.07 3.38 8.16
N THR A 128 -5.41 3.45 8.12
CA THR A 128 -6.13 3.78 6.88
C THR A 128 -5.79 5.19 6.40
N LYS A 129 -5.79 6.17 7.31
CA LYS A 129 -5.41 7.55 6.99
C LYS A 129 -3.94 7.64 6.53
N LEU A 130 -3.02 6.98 7.22
CA LEU A 130 -1.61 6.93 6.82
C LEU A 130 -1.43 6.31 5.44
N ARG A 131 -2.14 5.23 5.12
CA ARG A 131 -2.11 4.64 3.78
C ARG A 131 -2.63 5.60 2.71
N GLN A 132 -3.73 6.30 2.99
CA GLN A 132 -4.26 7.34 2.11
C GLN A 132 -3.25 8.48 1.91
N GLU A 133 -2.54 8.90 2.95
CA GLU A 133 -1.45 9.87 2.87
C GLU A 133 -0.32 9.35 1.96
N VAL A 134 0.10 8.09 2.10
CA VAL A 134 1.14 7.48 1.26
C VAL A 134 0.70 7.43 -0.21
N VAL A 135 -0.48 6.88 -0.53
CA VAL A 135 -0.93 6.77 -1.93
C VAL A 135 -1.27 8.12 -2.55
N ALA A 136 -1.54 9.15 -1.75
CA ALA A 136 -1.73 10.51 -2.27
C ALA A 136 -0.43 11.09 -2.85
N GLN A 137 0.73 10.55 -2.46
CA GLN A 137 2.05 10.97 -2.95
C GLN A 137 2.48 10.22 -4.22
N TRP A 138 1.77 9.16 -4.60
CA TRP A 138 2.01 8.46 -5.86
C TRP A 138 1.19 9.14 -6.97
N ASP A 139 1.90 9.82 -7.87
CA ASP A 139 1.34 10.37 -9.10
C ASP A 139 1.54 9.44 -10.30
N ASP A 140 1.04 9.86 -11.45
CA ASP A 140 1.07 9.05 -12.67
C ASP A 140 2.50 8.79 -13.16
N ASP A 141 3.40 9.76 -12.98
CA ASP A 141 4.79 9.67 -13.39
C ASP A 141 5.58 8.71 -12.51
N ALA A 142 5.38 8.77 -11.19
CA ALA A 142 5.99 7.85 -10.23
C ALA A 142 5.53 6.40 -10.43
N LEU A 143 4.26 6.19 -10.83
CA LEU A 143 3.70 4.86 -11.06
C LEU A 143 3.98 4.30 -12.46
N ARG A 144 4.36 5.13 -13.43
CA ARG A 144 4.53 4.75 -14.83
C ARG A 144 5.44 3.52 -15.05
N PRO A 145 6.64 3.42 -14.43
CA PRO A 145 7.49 2.24 -14.64
C PRO A 145 6.82 0.94 -14.19
N TYR A 146 6.08 0.99 -13.07
CA TYR A 146 5.37 -0.18 -12.55
C TYR A 146 4.19 -0.59 -13.44
N ALA A 147 3.51 0.37 -14.07
CA ALA A 147 2.45 0.09 -15.03
C ALA A 147 2.99 -0.64 -16.26
N GLU A 148 4.14 -0.20 -16.76
CA GLU A 148 4.86 -0.83 -17.87
C GLU A 148 5.30 -2.26 -17.52
N TRP A 149 5.96 -2.46 -16.37
CA TRP A 149 6.44 -3.77 -15.95
C TRP A 149 5.32 -4.77 -15.68
N THR A 150 4.19 -4.30 -15.13
CA THR A 150 3.03 -5.15 -14.85
C THR A 150 2.13 -5.37 -16.06
N LYS A 151 2.30 -4.58 -17.14
CA LYS A 151 1.38 -4.52 -18.28
C LYS A 151 -0.06 -4.25 -17.84
N ARG A 152 -0.23 -3.42 -16.80
CA ARG A 152 -1.54 -3.05 -16.23
C ARG A 152 -1.65 -1.53 -16.14
N ARG A 153 -2.87 -1.03 -16.30
CA ARG A 153 -3.19 0.36 -16.00
C ARG A 153 -3.31 0.54 -14.49
N LEU A 154 -2.44 1.34 -13.89
CA LEU A 154 -2.40 1.64 -12.45
C LEU A 154 -3.07 2.99 -12.10
N PHE A 155 -3.72 3.62 -13.07
CA PHE A 155 -4.34 4.92 -12.89
C PHE A 155 -5.83 4.76 -12.67
N GLY A 156 -6.39 5.58 -11.80
CA GLY A 156 -7.83 5.60 -11.56
C GLY A 156 -8.56 5.76 -12.88
N SER A 157 -9.42 4.81 -13.21
CA SER A 157 -10.57 5.16 -14.03
C SER A 157 -11.21 6.37 -13.35
N ALA A 158 -11.53 7.43 -14.09
CA ALA A 158 -12.32 8.53 -13.55
C ALA A 158 -13.46 7.92 -12.73
N PRO A 159 -13.73 8.42 -11.51
CA PRO A 159 -14.71 7.83 -10.62
C PRO A 159 -15.96 7.56 -11.45
N LYS A 160 -16.37 6.28 -11.55
CA LYS A 160 -17.60 5.94 -12.26
C LYS A 160 -18.65 6.87 -11.64
N PRO A 161 -19.31 7.77 -12.41
CA PRO A 161 -20.28 8.68 -11.83
C PRO A 161 -21.21 7.81 -11.00
N ARG A 162 -21.31 8.10 -9.69
CA ARG A 162 -22.19 7.34 -8.80
C ARG A 162 -23.51 7.29 -9.54
N ALA A 163 -23.90 6.10 -10.03
CA ALA A 163 -25.20 5.93 -10.65
C ALA A 163 -26.15 6.50 -9.61
N GLN A 164 -26.79 7.63 -9.93
CA GLN A 164 -27.65 8.35 -9.00
C GLN A 164 -28.48 7.28 -8.34
N GLN A 165 -28.28 7.05 -7.04
CA GLN A 165 -28.95 5.97 -6.34
C GLN A 165 -30.42 6.25 -6.57
N ARG A 166 -31.05 5.48 -7.47
CA ARG A 166 -32.45 5.67 -7.79
C ARG A 166 -33.13 5.67 -6.43
N PRO A 167 -33.87 6.74 -6.07
CA PRO A 167 -34.47 6.84 -4.75
C PRO A 167 -35.15 5.50 -4.49
N ARG A 168 -34.78 4.84 -3.40
CA ARG A 168 -35.41 3.58 -3.00
C ARG A 168 -36.90 3.87 -3.00
N ARG A 169 -37.66 3.28 -3.93
CA ARG A 169 -39.13 3.34 -3.91
C ARG A 169 -39.53 2.86 -2.53
N THR A 170 -39.94 3.77 -1.67
CA THR A 170 -40.59 3.44 -0.41
C THR A 170 -41.84 2.66 -0.80
N ARG A 171 -41.86 1.38 -0.47
CA ARG A 171 -43.03 0.54 -0.67
C ARG A 171 -44.07 1.07 0.32
N ASN A 172 -45.05 1.85 -0.16
CA ASN A 172 -46.18 2.27 0.65
C ASN A 172 -46.85 1.03 1.23
N LYS A 173 -47.07 1.03 2.54
CA LYS A 173 -47.65 -0.06 3.32
C LYS A 173 -49.18 0.04 3.41
N ASP A 174 -49.84 0.76 2.50
CA ASP A 174 -51.25 1.13 2.67
C ASP A 174 -52.28 0.16 2.05
N ASP A 175 -51.87 -0.98 1.49
CA ASP A 175 -52.80 -2.00 0.95
C ASP A 175 -53.00 -3.19 1.91
N GLN A 176 -53.47 -2.94 3.13
CA GLN A 176 -54.14 -3.94 3.96
C GLN A 176 -55.36 -3.32 4.66
N ARG A 177 -56.50 -3.37 3.98
CA ARG A 177 -57.84 -3.24 4.58
C ARG A 177 -58.71 -4.36 4.05
#